data_AF-A0A9P9GYY8-F1
#
_entry.id   AF-A0A9P9GYY8-F1
#
_cell.length_a   1.000
_cell.length_b   1.000
_cell.length_c   1.000
_cell.angle_alpha   90.00
_cell.angle_beta   90.00
_cell.angle_gamma   90.00
#
_symmetry.space_group_name_H-M   'P 1'
#
loop_
_entity.id
_entity.type
_entity.pdbx_description
1 polymer ?
#
loop_
_entity_poly.entity_id
_entity_poly.type
_entity_poly.pdbx_seq_one_letter_code
_entity_poly.pdbx_strand_id
1 'polypeptide(L)'
;LSPTQWQELFCGHTFRQFEGKPKQACLHTEHSLNTPPAISFDIDSILGFVTSPAAAAHGIRFYSAPQYGQNISTDVHLTLDRVDPDPERPRLIPSRLKDVPHFIFARAEGADFITFHLFFPHLPCSNNFSRLTDEQLSRWFDDIFYPAVRQVYDVDRLQHLPASYRHALATCRAPKVEDRLLETPSYRTQLRMTYFLPPQGLQQLWDRILAAV
;
A
#
# COMPACT_ATOMS: atom_id res chain seq x y z
N LEU A 1 20.04 -4.29 -39.32
CA LEU A 1 21.08 -5.13 -38.69
C LEU A 1 21.14 -6.44 -39.44
N SER A 2 22.32 -6.88 -39.88
CA SER A 2 22.49 -8.16 -40.55
C SER A 2 22.19 -9.32 -39.57
N PRO A 3 21.83 -10.52 -40.06
CA PRO A 3 21.61 -11.68 -39.20
C PRO A 3 22.80 -11.98 -38.28
N THR A 4 24.02 -11.77 -38.78
CA THR A 4 25.26 -11.88 -38.01
C THR A 4 25.36 -10.85 -36.89
N GLN A 5 25.01 -9.58 -37.14
CA GLN A 5 25.01 -8.55 -36.10
C GLN A 5 23.98 -8.83 -35.01
N TRP A 6 22.82 -9.38 -35.37
CA TRP A 6 21.81 -9.82 -34.40
C TRP A 6 22.34 -10.96 -33.52
N GLN A 7 23.02 -11.94 -34.11
CA GLN A 7 23.58 -13.06 -33.37
C GLN A 7 24.70 -12.62 -32.41
N GLU A 8 25.54 -11.67 -32.80
CA GLU A 8 26.56 -11.09 -31.91
C GLU A 8 25.92 -10.35 -30.73
N LEU A 9 24.86 -9.58 -30.97
CA LEU A 9 24.11 -8.87 -29.94
C LEU A 9 23.44 -9.81 -28.94
N PHE A 10 22.81 -10.89 -29.42
CA PHE A 10 22.09 -11.81 -28.54
C PHE A 10 22.98 -12.83 -27.83
N CYS A 11 24.10 -13.21 -28.43
CA CYS A 11 24.99 -14.23 -27.86
C CYS A 11 26.28 -13.64 -27.22
N GLY A 12 26.49 -12.32 -27.30
CA GLY A 12 27.69 -11.66 -26.78
C GLY A 12 28.99 -12.10 -27.46
N HIS A 13 28.92 -12.68 -28.66
CA HIS A 13 30.04 -13.37 -29.29
C HIS A 13 30.63 -12.59 -30.48
N THR A 14 31.58 -11.70 -30.24
CA THR A 14 32.36 -11.08 -31.33
C THR A 14 33.35 -12.09 -31.91
N PHE A 15 33.33 -12.30 -33.23
CA PHE A 15 34.13 -13.35 -33.92
C PHE A 15 35.66 -13.12 -33.84
N ARG A 16 36.13 -11.96 -33.34
CA ARG A 16 37.54 -11.56 -33.39
C ARG A 16 38.36 -11.72 -32.12
N GLN A 17 37.80 -12.19 -30.99
CA GLN A 17 38.52 -12.06 -29.71
C GLN A 17 38.93 -13.33 -28.94
N PHE A 18 38.61 -14.55 -29.38
CA PHE A 18 38.91 -15.73 -28.55
C PHE A 18 39.20 -17.00 -29.36
N GLU A 19 40.42 -17.10 -29.90
CA GLU A 19 40.97 -18.41 -30.28
C GLU A 19 41.50 -19.11 -29.02
N GLY A 20 40.98 -20.30 -28.71
CA GLY A 20 41.68 -21.27 -27.85
C GLY A 20 41.24 -21.44 -26.39
N LYS A 21 40.10 -20.89 -25.92
CA LYS A 21 39.54 -21.24 -24.59
C LYS A 21 38.03 -21.50 -24.62
N PRO A 22 37.51 -22.52 -23.91
CA PRO A 22 36.07 -22.76 -23.84
C PRO A 22 35.35 -21.58 -23.14
N LYS A 23 34.31 -21.05 -23.82
CA LYS A 23 33.49 -19.90 -23.40
C LYS A 23 32.30 -20.29 -22.55
N GLN A 24 32.47 -21.21 -21.62
CA GLN A 24 31.44 -21.51 -20.63
C GLN A 24 31.99 -21.08 -19.28
N ALA A 25 31.15 -20.52 -18.41
CA ALA A 25 31.50 -20.35 -17.02
C ALA A 25 31.83 -21.76 -16.48
N CYS A 26 33.13 -22.01 -16.36
CA CYS A 26 33.70 -23.28 -15.93
C CYS A 26 33.44 -23.46 -14.43
N LEU A 27 32.19 -23.75 -14.04
CA LEU A 27 31.80 -24.03 -12.65
C LEU A 27 32.62 -25.17 -12.01
N HIS A 28 33.20 -26.04 -12.84
CA HIS A 28 34.07 -27.15 -12.43
C HIS A 28 35.46 -26.73 -11.92
N THR A 29 35.83 -25.45 -12.03
CA THR A 29 37.13 -24.92 -11.56
C THR A 29 36.97 -24.01 -10.35
N GLU A 30 35.76 -23.91 -9.80
CA GLU A 30 35.52 -23.18 -8.56
C GLU A 30 36.08 -24.00 -7.38
N HIS A 31 37.30 -23.65 -6.95
CA HIS A 31 37.84 -24.07 -5.66
C HIS A 31 37.28 -23.17 -4.57
N SER A 32 36.00 -23.33 -4.24
CA SER A 32 35.41 -22.65 -3.08
C SER A 32 36.04 -23.25 -1.83
N LEU A 33 36.60 -22.41 -0.95
CA LEU A 33 36.95 -22.84 0.40
C LEU A 33 35.70 -23.46 1.03
N ASN A 34 35.84 -24.66 1.61
CA ASN A 34 34.75 -25.42 2.19
C ASN A 34 34.21 -24.70 3.44
N THR A 35 33.44 -23.65 3.20
CA THR A 35 32.85 -22.78 4.21
C THR A 35 31.46 -23.34 4.45
N PRO A 36 31.09 -23.68 5.71
CA PRO A 36 29.76 -24.18 5.99
C PRO A 36 28.73 -23.15 5.49
N PRO A 37 27.67 -23.58 4.78
CA PRO A 37 26.69 -22.66 4.24
C PRO A 37 26.04 -21.91 5.40
N ALA A 38 26.27 -20.59 5.44
CA ALA A 38 25.55 -19.72 6.36
C ALA A 38 24.14 -19.51 5.80
N ILE A 39 23.13 -19.93 6.54
CA ILE A 39 21.74 -19.64 6.19
C ILE A 39 21.55 -18.14 6.39
N SER A 40 21.35 -17.41 5.29
CA SER A 40 20.94 -16.02 5.31
C SER A 40 19.54 -15.93 4.71
N PHE A 41 18.70 -15.07 5.29
CA PHE A 41 17.37 -14.78 4.79
C PHE A 41 17.37 -13.35 4.27
N ASP A 42 16.95 -13.18 3.02
CA ASP A 42 16.60 -11.87 2.48
C ASP A 42 15.09 -11.67 2.69
N ILE A 43 14.72 -10.68 3.51
CA ILE A 43 13.31 -10.39 3.81
C ILE A 43 12.94 -9.12 3.05
N ASP A 44 12.33 -9.31 1.88
CA ASP A 44 11.88 -8.20 1.04
C ASP A 44 10.68 -7.45 1.63
N SER A 45 9.84 -8.14 2.41
CA SER A 45 8.67 -7.54 3.06
C SER A 45 8.14 -8.38 4.23
N ILE A 46 7.45 -7.72 5.15
CA ILE A 46 6.69 -8.36 6.23
C ILE A 46 5.24 -7.93 6.07
N LEU A 47 4.33 -8.89 6.06
CA LEU A 47 2.90 -8.65 6.07
C LEU A 47 2.25 -9.40 7.23
N GLY A 48 1.21 -8.83 7.81
CA GLY A 48 0.46 -9.44 8.91
C GLY A 48 -0.97 -8.97 8.92
N PHE A 49 -1.87 -9.86 9.36
CA PHE A 49 -3.26 -9.55 9.59
C PHE A 49 -3.45 -9.29 11.08
N VAL A 50 -3.85 -8.07 11.43
CA VAL A 50 -4.16 -7.69 12.80
C VAL A 50 -5.67 -7.50 12.93
N THR A 51 -6.22 -7.88 14.08
CA THR A 51 -7.64 -7.69 14.37
C THR A 51 -7.98 -6.26 14.79
N SER A 52 -6.98 -5.45 15.14
CA SER A 52 -7.12 -4.07 15.64
C SER A 52 -5.86 -3.24 15.39
N PRO A 53 -5.97 -1.94 15.11
CA PRO A 53 -4.82 -1.02 15.04
C PRO A 53 -4.11 -0.82 16.39
N ALA A 54 -4.72 -1.28 17.50
CA ALA A 54 -4.08 -1.24 18.83
C ALA A 54 -2.78 -2.07 18.92
N ALA A 55 -2.51 -2.93 17.94
CA ALA A 55 -1.21 -3.58 17.78
C ALA A 55 -0.04 -2.58 17.65
N ALA A 56 -0.31 -1.34 17.23
CA ALA A 56 0.68 -0.26 17.22
C ALA A 56 0.89 0.32 18.63
N ALA A 57 1.89 -0.22 19.35
CA ALA A 57 2.16 0.13 20.74
C ALA A 57 2.43 1.63 21.00
N HIS A 58 2.93 2.36 20.01
CA HIS A 58 3.21 3.80 20.10
C HIS A 58 2.09 4.68 19.54
N GLY A 59 0.99 4.09 19.08
CA GLY A 59 -0.07 4.79 18.39
C GLY A 59 0.06 4.73 16.86
N ILE A 60 -0.82 5.44 16.18
CA ILE A 60 -0.86 5.47 14.71
C ILE A 60 -0.95 6.89 14.18
N ARG A 61 -0.47 7.09 12.95
CA ARG A 61 -0.78 8.27 12.12
C ARG A 61 -1.73 7.88 11.01
N PHE A 62 -3.01 8.23 11.14
CA PHE A 62 -4.01 7.92 10.13
C PHE A 62 -4.07 8.97 9.03
N TYR A 63 -4.51 8.58 7.83
CA TYR A 63 -4.74 9.47 6.70
C TYR A 63 -6.20 9.92 6.68
N SER A 64 -6.45 11.22 6.75
CA SER A 64 -7.82 11.77 6.67
C SER A 64 -8.39 11.84 5.25
N ALA A 65 -7.51 11.73 4.26
CA ALA A 65 -7.83 11.67 2.84
C ALA A 65 -6.82 10.73 2.15
N PRO A 66 -7.05 9.40 2.21
CA PRO A 66 -6.12 8.41 1.71
C PRO A 66 -5.90 8.57 0.20
N GLN A 67 -4.63 8.45 -0.22
CA GLN A 67 -4.24 8.60 -1.63
C GLN A 67 -4.10 7.22 -2.28
N TYR A 68 -4.74 7.03 -3.44
CA TYR A 68 -4.71 5.75 -4.17
C TYR A 68 -3.32 5.28 -4.57
N GLY A 69 -2.35 6.19 -4.74
CA GLY A 69 -0.96 5.84 -5.04
C GLY A 69 -0.25 5.09 -3.91
N GLN A 70 -0.87 4.98 -2.74
CA GLN A 70 -0.34 4.33 -1.54
C GLN A 70 -1.03 2.99 -1.23
N ASN A 71 -2.00 2.61 -2.07
CA ASN A 71 -2.62 1.30 -2.02
C ASN A 71 -1.66 0.24 -2.56
N ILE A 72 -1.92 -1.01 -2.19
CA ILE A 72 -1.16 -2.15 -2.70
C ILE A 72 -1.51 -2.30 -4.18
N SER A 73 -0.50 -2.09 -5.02
CA SER A 73 -0.61 -2.15 -6.49
C SER A 73 0.06 -3.39 -7.07
N THR A 74 0.97 -4.00 -6.32
CA THR A 74 1.71 -5.20 -6.69
C THR A 74 1.05 -6.46 -6.16
N ASP A 75 1.30 -7.59 -6.84
CA ASP A 75 0.90 -8.89 -6.32
C ASP A 75 1.89 -9.30 -5.22
N VAL A 76 1.42 -9.39 -3.99
CA VAL A 76 2.21 -9.84 -2.83
C VAL A 76 2.02 -11.35 -2.57
N HIS A 77 1.45 -12.08 -3.52
CA HIS A 77 1.19 -13.52 -3.47
C HIS A 77 0.32 -13.99 -2.29
N LEU A 78 -0.50 -13.07 -1.77
CA LEU A 78 -1.53 -13.36 -0.76
C LEU A 78 -2.91 -13.16 -1.37
N THR A 79 -3.84 -14.02 -0.95
CA THR A 79 -5.22 -14.00 -1.43
C THR A 79 -6.20 -13.75 -0.28
N LEU A 80 -7.27 -13.05 -0.61
CA LEU A 80 -8.43 -12.83 0.24
C LEU A 80 -9.69 -13.05 -0.60
N ASP A 81 -10.66 -13.74 -0.03
CA ASP A 81 -11.94 -13.97 -0.68
C ASP A 81 -12.72 -12.65 -0.81
N ARG A 82 -13.11 -12.28 -2.03
CA ARG A 82 -13.97 -11.11 -2.30
C ARG A 82 -15.27 -11.52 -2.99
N VAL A 83 -16.30 -10.70 -2.89
CA VAL A 83 -17.57 -10.90 -3.60
C VAL A 83 -17.36 -10.77 -5.10
N ASP A 84 -17.86 -11.77 -5.84
CA ASP A 84 -17.87 -11.77 -7.31
C ASP A 84 -18.64 -10.54 -7.80
N PRO A 85 -18.07 -9.73 -8.71
CA PRO A 85 -18.76 -8.58 -9.28
C PRO A 85 -20.00 -8.96 -10.11
N ASP A 86 -20.17 -10.23 -10.47
CA ASP A 86 -21.36 -10.74 -11.16
C ASP A 86 -22.59 -10.68 -10.23
N PRO A 87 -23.56 -9.79 -10.49
CA PRO A 87 -24.74 -9.61 -9.64
C PRO A 87 -25.70 -10.82 -9.69
N GLU A 88 -25.62 -11.66 -10.73
CA GLU A 88 -26.53 -12.78 -10.92
C GLU A 88 -26.19 -13.97 -10.01
N ARG A 89 -24.92 -14.07 -9.55
CA ARG A 89 -24.43 -15.19 -8.73
C ARG A 89 -23.43 -14.68 -7.68
N PRO A 90 -23.90 -14.15 -6.55
CA PRO A 90 -23.02 -13.70 -5.48
C PRO A 90 -22.26 -14.92 -4.92
N ARG A 91 -20.96 -14.98 -5.22
CA ARG A 91 -20.05 -15.98 -4.68
C ARG A 91 -18.78 -15.31 -4.19
N LEU A 92 -18.09 -15.95 -3.27
CA LEU A 92 -16.75 -15.52 -2.86
C LEU A 92 -15.72 -16.11 -3.82
N ILE A 93 -14.85 -15.26 -4.35
CA ILE A 93 -13.76 -15.64 -5.25
C ILE A 93 -12.41 -15.31 -4.60
N PRO A 94 -11.46 -16.26 -4.57
CA PRO A 94 -10.09 -15.98 -4.14
C PRO A 94 -9.49 -14.90 -5.03
N SER A 95 -9.08 -13.78 -4.43
CA SER A 95 -8.54 -12.63 -5.16
C SER A 95 -7.26 -12.13 -4.52
N ARG A 96 -6.34 -11.57 -5.32
CA ARG A 96 -5.11 -10.98 -4.79
C ARG A 96 -5.46 -9.76 -3.96
N LEU A 97 -4.64 -9.43 -2.96
CA LEU A 97 -4.88 -8.26 -2.11
C LEU A 97 -5.04 -6.95 -2.91
N LYS A 98 -4.24 -6.76 -3.96
CA LYS A 98 -4.35 -5.59 -4.85
C LYS A 98 -5.70 -5.45 -5.57
N ASP A 99 -6.42 -6.57 -5.75
CA ASP A 99 -7.68 -6.65 -6.50
C ASP A 99 -8.90 -6.57 -5.56
N VAL A 100 -8.69 -6.67 -4.24
CA VAL A 100 -9.72 -6.47 -3.22
C VAL A 100 -9.87 -4.97 -2.93
N PRO A 101 -11.08 -4.42 -2.78
CA PRO A 101 -11.26 -3.02 -2.42
C PRO A 101 -10.60 -2.67 -1.10
N HIS A 102 -9.67 -1.71 -1.13
CA HIS A 102 -8.94 -1.32 0.07
C HIS A 102 -8.41 0.12 -0.01
N PHE A 103 -7.97 0.65 1.12
CA PHE A 103 -7.20 1.90 1.17
C PHE A 103 -6.16 1.89 2.29
N ILE A 104 -5.10 2.70 2.13
CA ILE A 104 -4.14 2.94 3.23
C ILE A 104 -4.82 3.75 4.33
N PHE A 105 -4.96 3.16 5.51
CA PHE A 105 -5.62 3.81 6.64
C PHE A 105 -4.63 4.58 7.51
N ALA A 106 -3.51 3.96 7.88
CA ALA A 106 -2.58 4.56 8.83
C ALA A 106 -1.13 4.06 8.69
N ARG A 107 -0.22 4.67 9.44
CA ARG A 107 1.13 4.16 9.74
C ARG A 107 1.31 3.99 11.23
N ALA A 108 2.17 3.05 11.62
CA ALA A 108 2.58 2.90 13.01
C ALA A 108 3.47 4.07 13.43
N GLU A 109 3.20 4.68 14.58
CA GLU A 109 4.08 5.71 15.14
C GLU A 109 5.43 5.09 15.52
N GLY A 110 6.54 5.75 15.16
CA GLY A 110 7.90 5.26 15.41
C GLY A 110 8.34 4.11 14.50
N ALA A 111 7.47 3.62 13.61
CA ALA A 111 7.77 2.61 12.61
C ALA A 111 7.07 2.93 11.28
N ASP A 112 7.47 4.04 10.65
CA ASP A 112 6.82 4.58 9.44
C ASP A 112 6.79 3.64 8.23
N PHE A 113 7.64 2.60 8.23
CA PHE A 113 7.65 1.54 7.23
C PHE A 113 6.48 0.55 7.41
N ILE A 114 5.88 0.47 8.60
CA ILE A 114 4.69 -0.33 8.87
C ILE A 114 3.45 0.49 8.50
N THR A 115 2.70 0.00 7.52
CA THR A 115 1.48 0.62 7.04
C THR A 115 0.28 -0.28 7.35
N PHE A 116 -0.84 0.35 7.70
CA PHE A 116 -2.11 -0.31 7.92
C PHE A 116 -3.02 -0.06 6.72
N HIS A 117 -3.53 -1.13 6.13
CA HIS A 117 -4.50 -1.08 5.05
C HIS A 117 -5.81 -1.72 5.52
N LEU A 118 -6.94 -1.08 5.18
CA LEU A 118 -8.27 -1.60 5.47
C LEU A 118 -8.86 -2.20 4.20
N PHE A 119 -9.31 -3.46 4.29
CA PHE A 119 -9.88 -4.22 3.19
C PHE A 119 -11.39 -4.38 3.34
N PHE A 120 -12.11 -4.30 2.22
CA PHE A 120 -13.57 -4.40 2.14
C PHE A 120 -13.96 -5.49 1.12
N PRO A 121 -13.79 -6.78 1.48
CA PRO A 121 -13.99 -7.90 0.55
C PRO A 121 -15.42 -8.03 0.01
N HIS A 122 -16.41 -7.52 0.76
CA HIS A 122 -17.82 -7.56 0.37
C HIS A 122 -18.28 -6.31 -0.39
N LEU A 123 -17.40 -5.34 -0.62
CA LEU A 123 -17.74 -4.16 -1.39
C LEU A 123 -17.76 -4.52 -2.89
N PRO A 124 -18.89 -4.37 -3.59
CA PRO A 124 -18.96 -4.68 -5.02
C PRO A 124 -18.04 -3.73 -5.78
N CYS A 125 -17.13 -4.30 -6.56
CA CYS A 125 -16.09 -3.55 -7.24
C CYS A 125 -15.85 -4.10 -8.63
N SER A 126 -15.74 -3.20 -9.62
CA SER A 126 -15.48 -3.63 -10.99
C SER A 126 -14.10 -4.29 -11.11
N ASN A 127 -13.95 -5.20 -12.07
CA ASN A 127 -12.71 -5.97 -12.26
C ASN A 127 -11.45 -5.13 -12.51
N ASN A 128 -11.60 -3.86 -12.91
CA ASN A 128 -10.48 -2.99 -13.25
C ASN A 128 -10.17 -1.93 -12.18
N PHE A 129 -10.98 -1.82 -11.13
CA PHE A 129 -10.89 -0.71 -10.20
C PHE A 129 -11.17 -1.17 -8.77
N SER A 130 -10.14 -1.51 -8.00
CA SER A 130 -10.22 -1.94 -6.59
C SER A 130 -10.16 -0.77 -5.60
N ARG A 131 -10.58 0.43 -6.01
CA ARG A 131 -10.51 1.65 -5.18
C ARG A 131 -11.89 2.03 -4.68
N LEU A 132 -11.94 2.51 -3.43
CA LEU A 132 -13.16 3.12 -2.89
C LEU A 132 -13.43 4.46 -3.59
N THR A 133 -14.70 4.72 -3.86
CA THR A 133 -15.16 6.00 -4.39
C THR A 133 -15.08 7.09 -3.33
N ASP A 134 -15.04 8.37 -3.75
CA ASP A 134 -15.09 9.50 -2.82
C ASP A 134 -16.37 9.46 -1.95
N GLU A 135 -17.48 8.92 -2.44
CA GLU A 135 -18.71 8.74 -1.67
C GLU A 135 -18.56 7.65 -0.60
N GLN A 136 -17.98 6.50 -0.94
CA GLN A 136 -17.71 5.42 0.02
C GLN A 136 -16.73 5.86 1.11
N LEU A 137 -15.68 6.60 0.73
CA LEU A 137 -14.74 7.19 1.69
C LEU A 137 -15.42 8.25 2.55
N SER A 138 -16.28 9.11 1.98
CA SER A 138 -17.04 10.10 2.77
C SER A 138 -17.88 9.40 3.82
N ARG A 139 -18.66 8.36 3.46
CA ARG A 139 -19.46 7.60 4.43
C ARG A 139 -18.59 6.96 5.50
N TRP A 140 -17.50 6.30 5.11
CA TRP A 140 -16.61 5.65 6.07
C TRP A 140 -15.98 6.64 7.06
N PHE A 141 -15.52 7.80 6.58
CA PHE A 141 -14.89 8.80 7.45
C PHE A 141 -15.91 9.59 8.28
N ASP A 142 -16.95 10.09 7.64
CA ASP A 142 -17.88 11.05 8.24
C ASP A 142 -18.92 10.37 9.13
N ASP A 143 -19.38 9.17 8.77
CA ASP A 143 -20.46 8.47 9.49
C ASP A 143 -19.91 7.47 10.52
N ILE A 144 -18.72 6.91 10.29
CA ILE A 144 -18.15 5.83 11.13
C ILE A 144 -16.91 6.33 11.89
N PHE A 145 -15.85 6.69 11.16
CA PHE A 145 -14.53 6.90 11.76
C PHE A 145 -14.45 8.16 12.63
N TYR A 146 -14.75 9.35 12.09
CA TYR A 146 -14.65 10.60 12.85
C TYR A 146 -15.59 10.64 14.06
N PRO A 147 -16.85 10.18 13.98
CA PRO A 147 -17.69 10.04 15.17
C PRO A 147 -17.07 9.12 16.24
N ALA A 148 -16.51 7.97 15.84
CA ALA A 148 -15.84 7.07 16.78
C ALA A 148 -14.61 7.72 17.44
N VAL A 149 -13.79 8.45 16.67
CA VAL A 149 -12.64 9.22 17.20
C VAL A 149 -13.10 10.27 18.20
N ARG A 150 -14.18 11.01 17.89
CA ARG A 150 -14.76 12.05 18.76
C ARG A 150 -15.34 11.50 20.07
N GLN A 151 -15.74 10.23 20.10
CA GLN A 151 -16.25 9.56 21.31
C GLN A 151 -15.15 9.06 22.23
N VAL A 152 -13.97 8.75 21.69
CA VAL A 152 -12.87 8.10 22.42
C VAL A 152 -11.82 9.09 22.90
N TYR A 153 -11.57 10.15 22.12
CA TYR A 153 -10.50 11.12 22.40
C TYR A 153 -11.07 12.48 22.79
N ASP A 154 -10.42 13.14 23.76
CA ASP A 154 -10.80 14.47 24.23
C ASP A 154 -10.71 15.55 23.15
N VAL A 155 -11.55 16.57 23.28
CA VAL A 155 -11.69 17.70 22.35
C VAL A 155 -10.37 18.39 22.05
N ASP A 156 -9.47 18.51 23.03
CA ASP A 156 -8.16 19.12 22.85
C ASP A 156 -7.28 18.40 21.83
N ARG A 157 -7.46 17.09 21.68
CA ARG A 157 -6.75 16.28 20.66
C ARG A 157 -7.43 16.31 19.30
N LEU A 158 -8.66 16.79 19.23
CA LEU A 158 -9.47 16.84 18.01
C LEU A 158 -9.37 18.18 17.27
N GLN A 159 -8.76 19.20 17.87
CA GLN A 159 -8.75 20.58 17.34
C GLN A 159 -8.15 20.69 15.93
N HIS A 160 -7.25 19.76 15.56
CA HIS A 160 -6.61 19.75 14.24
C HIS A 160 -7.31 18.81 13.25
N LEU A 161 -8.28 18.00 13.70
CA LEU A 161 -8.95 17.06 12.80
C LEU A 161 -9.84 17.81 11.81
N PRO A 162 -9.92 17.33 10.56
CA PRO A 162 -10.80 17.92 9.57
C PRO A 162 -12.25 17.68 9.99
N ALA A 163 -13.11 18.64 9.63
CA ALA A 163 -14.53 18.53 9.92
C ALA A 163 -15.19 17.33 9.22
N SER A 164 -14.74 17.03 7.99
CA SER A 164 -15.21 15.94 7.15
C SER A 164 -14.14 15.44 6.18
N TYR A 165 -14.37 14.29 5.54
CA TYR A 165 -13.53 13.78 4.46
C TYR A 165 -13.41 14.78 3.32
N ARG A 166 -14.51 15.44 2.94
CA ARG A 166 -14.48 16.45 1.87
C ARG A 166 -13.62 17.66 2.23
N HIS A 167 -13.65 18.10 3.49
CA HIS A 167 -12.73 19.14 3.97
C HIS A 167 -11.28 18.65 3.86
N ALA A 168 -10.97 17.47 4.40
CA ALA A 168 -9.63 16.88 4.31
C ALA A 168 -9.13 16.78 2.86
N LEU A 169 -9.98 16.29 1.95
CA LEU A 169 -9.68 16.11 0.53
C LEU A 169 -9.44 17.45 -0.18
N ALA A 170 -10.22 18.49 0.14
CA ALA A 170 -10.04 19.83 -0.39
C ALA A 170 -8.68 20.40 0.04
N THR A 171 -8.33 20.30 1.33
CA THR A 171 -7.03 20.73 1.86
C THR A 171 -5.87 19.97 1.20
N CYS A 172 -5.99 18.65 1.03
CA CYS A 172 -4.98 17.85 0.32
C CYS A 172 -4.79 18.28 -1.15
N ARG A 173 -5.86 18.77 -1.80
CA ARG A 173 -5.86 19.19 -3.22
C ARG A 173 -5.51 20.67 -3.40
N ALA A 174 -5.61 21.51 -2.39
CA ALA A 174 -5.36 22.96 -2.46
C ALA A 174 -4.00 23.31 -3.10
N PRO A 175 -2.85 22.70 -2.73
CA PRO A 175 -1.58 22.99 -3.39
C PRO A 175 -1.58 22.67 -4.88
N LYS A 176 -2.31 21.63 -5.31
CA LYS A 176 -2.41 21.32 -6.75
C LYS A 176 -3.17 22.39 -7.54
N VAL A 177 -4.06 23.13 -6.88
CA VAL A 177 -4.83 24.22 -7.50
C VAL A 177 -4.02 25.51 -7.46
N GLU A 178 -3.30 25.77 -6.35
CA GLU A 178 -2.45 26.94 -6.18
C GLU A 178 -1.18 26.86 -7.05
N ASP A 179 -0.51 25.71 -7.11
CA ASP A 179 0.67 25.49 -7.96
C ASP A 179 0.32 25.53 -9.46
N ARG A 180 -0.94 25.35 -9.87
CA ARG A 180 -1.33 25.57 -11.28
C ARG A 180 -1.15 27.02 -11.71
N LEU A 181 -1.04 27.97 -10.77
CA LEU A 181 -0.75 29.37 -11.05
C LEU A 181 0.76 29.67 -11.13
N LEU A 182 1.62 28.71 -10.77
CA LEU A 182 3.08 28.84 -10.80
C LEU A 182 3.69 27.68 -11.59
N GLU A 183 4.18 27.94 -12.79
CA GLU A 183 4.88 26.94 -13.63
C GLU A 183 6.10 26.37 -12.90
N THR A 184 5.89 25.29 -12.14
CA THR A 184 6.96 24.61 -11.41
C THR A 184 6.99 23.15 -11.85
N PRO A 185 8.15 22.62 -12.29
CA PRO A 185 8.24 21.30 -12.92
C PRO A 185 8.08 20.12 -11.93
N SER A 186 7.88 20.36 -10.64
CA SER A 186 7.58 19.31 -9.67
C SER A 186 6.07 19.06 -9.62
N TYR A 187 5.58 18.11 -10.42
CA TYR A 187 4.23 17.51 -10.35
C TYR A 187 4.01 16.71 -9.04
N ARG A 188 4.53 17.19 -7.90
CA ARG A 188 4.71 16.37 -6.70
C ARG A 188 3.60 16.64 -5.68
N THR A 189 2.73 15.63 -5.61
CA THR A 189 2.01 15.15 -4.42
C THR A 189 0.95 16.07 -3.82
N GLN A 190 -0.31 15.59 -3.79
CA GLN A 190 -1.32 16.10 -2.85
C GLN A 190 -0.70 16.15 -1.45
N LEU A 191 -0.97 17.23 -0.70
CA LEU A 191 -0.58 17.30 0.71
C LEU A 191 -1.06 16.05 1.43
N ARG A 192 -0.20 15.50 2.28
CA ARG A 192 -0.49 14.27 3.01
C ARG A 192 -0.91 14.63 4.41
N MET A 193 -2.22 14.78 4.61
CA MET A 193 -2.78 15.08 5.91
C MET A 193 -2.80 13.82 6.77
N THR A 194 -1.89 13.77 7.75
CA THR A 194 -1.82 12.72 8.76
C THR A 194 -2.08 13.29 10.15
N TYR A 195 -2.79 12.51 10.96
CA TYR A 195 -3.08 12.88 12.35
C TYR A 195 -2.70 11.74 13.28
N PHE A 196 -2.06 12.11 14.39
CA PHE A 196 -1.60 11.18 15.39
C PHE A 196 -2.75 10.78 16.33
N LEU A 197 -2.93 9.48 16.53
CA LEU A 197 -3.80 8.90 17.53
C LEU A 197 -2.98 8.09 18.52
N PRO A 198 -3.02 8.44 19.82
CA PRO A 198 -2.22 7.78 20.83
C PRO A 198 -2.78 6.40 21.19
N PRO A 199 -1.93 5.48 21.67
CA PRO A 199 -2.25 4.06 21.81
C PRO A 199 -3.34 3.77 22.84
N GLN A 200 -3.50 4.61 23.88
CA GLN A 200 -4.38 4.34 25.02
C GLN A 200 -5.88 4.20 24.65
N GLY A 201 -6.29 4.76 23.50
CA GLY A 201 -7.68 4.70 23.02
C GLY A 201 -7.88 3.82 21.78
N LEU A 202 -6.83 3.23 21.20
CA LEU A 202 -6.94 2.61 19.87
C LEU A 202 -7.84 1.37 19.84
N GLN A 203 -7.80 0.54 20.89
CA GLN A 203 -8.67 -0.62 20.95
C GLN A 203 -10.13 -0.20 21.06
N GLN A 204 -10.43 0.74 21.97
CA GLN A 204 -11.77 1.26 22.14
C GLN A 204 -12.29 1.95 20.87
N LEU A 205 -11.44 2.71 20.18
CA LEU A 205 -11.76 3.29 18.87
C LEU A 205 -12.16 2.21 17.87
N TRP A 206 -11.37 1.14 17.80
CA TRP A 206 -11.64 0.04 16.89
C TRP A 206 -12.96 -0.67 17.21
N ASP A 207 -13.23 -0.93 18.49
CA ASP A 207 -14.48 -1.52 18.93
C ASP A 207 -15.69 -0.64 18.55
N ARG A 208 -15.56 0.69 18.65
CA ARG A 208 -16.59 1.65 18.21
C ARG A 208 -16.80 1.64 16.70
N ILE A 209 -15.73 1.54 15.92
CA ILE A 209 -15.80 1.41 14.45
C ILE A 209 -16.54 0.13 14.08
N LEU A 210 -16.18 -1.00 14.69
CA LEU A 210 -16.83 -2.29 14.44
C LEU A 210 -18.31 -2.29 14.84
N ALA A 211 -18.69 -1.54 15.88
CA ALA A 211 -20.09 -1.41 16.30
C ALA A 211 -20.94 -0.51 15.36
N ALA A 212 -20.31 0.29 14.51
CA ALA A 212 -20.96 1.23 13.60
C ALA A 212 -21.01 0.75 12.14
N VAL A 213 -20.34 -0.37 11.83
CA VAL A 213 -20.36 -1.06 10.52
C VAL A 213 -21.49 -2.09 10.51
#